data_AF-A0A6A6AMV9-F1
#
_entry.id   AF-A0A6A6AMV9-F1
#
_cell.length_a   1.000
_cell.length_b   1.000
_cell.length_c   1.000
_cell.angle_alpha   90.00
_cell.angle_beta   90.00
_cell.angle_gamma   90.00
#
_symmetry.space_group_name_H-M   'P 1'
#
loop_
_entity.id
_entity.type
_entity.pdbx_description
1 polymer ?
#
loop_
_entity_poly.entity_id
_entity_poly.type
_entity_poly.pdbx_seq_one_letter_code
_entity_poly.pdbx_strand_id
1 'polypeptide(L)'
;MASPTNPPADKSPDPTIYCLINYEDTYVQPLLLTALSTHLPAHTYKLITTLSDLPTPSSPLLQFLQYESLSWDHLLAHPTTSLANAYIIRKALIRKHYLSTTVANWCVKYPESVLRRHVMPSVEFEVDYVEFLDDALVEAWELRESWGRNEVGGGEREREWWILKPGMSERGQGVRLFSSEEELVRIFEGWEPDSDEEDEEDARSDDDTNDKDYKSLSDGIITSQLRHFIAQPYIHPPLLLYPSTSPQQDLRKFHIRTYILASGALKIHIYRPMLALFAASPYTPPSTTTPPDLSAHLTNTCLQNSTTRAGSVSLFWDLPSTLPVQPPYTPSITANASWKDDIFSQIRSITSETFTAAARGMGTHFQPLPNAFEVFGLDFMVGVEADGSLRAWLLEVNAFPDFGQTGEGLRGVVGGLMGSVVGVAVGGFFGVGGEGGGDMVEVLDLDLGRR
;
A
#
# COMPACT_ATOMS: atom_id res chain seq x y z
N MET A 1 -32.92 13.64 -64.54
CA MET A 1 -31.68 13.17 -63.89
C MET A 1 -31.94 13.23 -62.39
N ALA A 2 -32.17 12.08 -61.77
CA ALA A 2 -32.37 11.97 -60.34
C ALA A 2 -30.98 11.89 -59.67
N SER A 3 -30.72 12.75 -58.69
CA SER A 3 -29.52 12.70 -57.86
C SER A 3 -29.55 11.44 -56.98
N PRO A 4 -28.45 10.69 -56.87
CA PRO A 4 -28.43 9.51 -56.00
C PRO A 4 -28.30 9.96 -54.55
N THR A 5 -29.32 9.67 -53.75
CA THR A 5 -29.25 9.71 -52.29
C THR A 5 -28.35 8.56 -51.84
N ASN A 6 -27.20 8.87 -51.26
CA ASN A 6 -26.40 7.87 -50.54
C ASN A 6 -27.24 7.25 -49.43
N PRO A 7 -27.23 5.91 -49.26
CA PRO A 7 -27.85 5.29 -48.10
C PRO A 7 -27.15 5.76 -46.83
N PRO A 8 -27.86 5.84 -45.68
CA PRO A 8 -27.21 6.11 -44.40
C PRO A 8 -26.16 5.02 -44.17
N ALA A 9 -24.95 5.43 -43.79
CA ALA A 9 -23.92 4.51 -43.35
C ALA A 9 -24.51 3.66 -42.22
N ASP A 10 -24.63 2.36 -42.47
CA ASP A 10 -25.02 1.36 -41.47
C ASP A 10 -23.98 1.43 -40.35
N LYS A 11 -24.34 2.07 -39.23
CA LYS A 11 -23.50 2.05 -38.04
C LYS A 11 -23.52 0.60 -37.56
N SER A 12 -22.44 -0.13 -37.85
CA SER A 12 -22.18 -1.41 -37.18
C SER A 12 -22.44 -1.21 -35.68
N PRO A 13 -23.27 -2.05 -35.04
CA PRO A 13 -23.53 -1.90 -33.61
C PRO A 13 -22.18 -1.92 -32.88
N ASP A 14 -21.98 -0.97 -31.96
CA ASP A 14 -20.79 -0.96 -31.12
C ASP A 14 -20.63 -2.35 -30.50
N PRO A 15 -19.42 -2.94 -30.55
CA PRO A 15 -19.24 -4.33 -30.15
C PRO A 15 -19.55 -4.47 -28.65
N THR A 16 -20.48 -5.38 -28.31
CA THR A 16 -20.87 -5.67 -26.93
C THR A 16 -19.67 -6.13 -26.10
N ILE A 17 -19.44 -5.48 -24.97
CA ILE A 17 -18.41 -5.84 -24.00
C ILE A 17 -18.96 -6.90 -23.05
N TYR A 18 -18.31 -8.05 -22.97
CA TYR A 18 -18.66 -9.10 -22.02
C TYR A 18 -17.90 -8.86 -20.72
N CYS A 19 -18.61 -8.71 -19.60
CA CYS A 19 -18.00 -8.37 -18.32
C CYS A 19 -18.11 -9.54 -17.35
N LEU A 20 -16.96 -10.11 -17.00
CA LEU A 20 -16.81 -11.13 -15.96
C LEU A 20 -16.33 -10.44 -14.67
N ILE A 21 -17.25 -10.24 -13.72
CA ILE A 21 -17.01 -9.43 -12.52
C ILE A 21 -17.33 -10.24 -11.27
N ASN A 22 -16.28 -10.59 -10.53
CA ASN A 22 -16.36 -11.26 -9.25
C ASN A 22 -15.13 -10.87 -8.43
N TYR A 23 -15.25 -9.77 -7.69
CA TYR A 23 -14.20 -9.27 -6.83
C TYR A 23 -14.19 -9.96 -5.46
N GLU A 24 -15.18 -10.82 -5.15
CA GLU A 24 -15.23 -11.62 -3.91
C GLU A 24 -15.20 -10.82 -2.60
N ASP A 25 -15.57 -9.54 -2.67
CA ASP A 25 -15.62 -8.63 -1.52
C ASP A 25 -17.01 -7.99 -1.45
N THR A 26 -17.68 -8.15 -0.30
CA THR A 26 -19.06 -7.68 -0.10
C THR A 26 -19.19 -6.16 -0.07
N TYR A 27 -18.11 -5.43 0.20
CA TYR A 27 -18.06 -3.98 0.23
C TYR A 27 -17.79 -3.40 -1.17
N VAL A 28 -16.83 -3.98 -1.91
CA VAL A 28 -16.38 -3.48 -3.22
C VAL A 28 -17.27 -3.94 -4.37
N GLN A 29 -17.72 -5.20 -4.38
CA GLN A 29 -18.54 -5.77 -5.45
C GLN A 29 -19.75 -4.88 -5.84
N PRO A 30 -20.61 -4.42 -4.91
CA PRO A 30 -21.74 -3.56 -5.28
C PRO A 30 -21.30 -2.19 -5.82
N LEU A 31 -20.17 -1.65 -5.36
CA LEU A 31 -19.64 -0.37 -5.85
C LEU A 31 -19.13 -0.50 -7.28
N LEU A 32 -18.46 -1.61 -7.61
CA LEU A 32 -18.01 -1.92 -8.97
C LEU A 32 -19.18 -2.05 -9.96
N LEU A 33 -20.23 -2.80 -9.59
CA LEU A 33 -21.41 -2.96 -10.43
C LEU A 33 -22.13 -1.62 -10.66
N THR A 34 -22.18 -0.76 -9.63
CA THR A 34 -22.75 0.59 -9.73
C THR A 34 -21.88 1.48 -10.64
N ALA A 35 -20.56 1.42 -10.51
CA ALA A 35 -19.65 2.16 -11.36
C ALA A 35 -19.82 1.79 -12.84
N LEU A 36 -19.93 0.49 -13.14
CA LEU A 36 -20.14 0.03 -14.51
C LEU A 36 -21.46 0.52 -15.10
N SER A 37 -22.57 0.37 -14.39
CA SER A 37 -23.88 0.82 -14.90
C SER A 37 -23.99 2.34 -15.03
N THR A 38 -23.20 3.09 -14.25
CA THR A 38 -23.17 4.56 -14.31
C THR A 38 -22.31 5.07 -15.46
N HIS A 39 -21.17 4.43 -15.71
CA HIS A 39 -20.18 4.92 -16.67
C HIS A 39 -20.25 4.26 -18.05
N LEU A 40 -20.84 3.07 -18.15
CA LEU A 40 -21.06 2.37 -19.42
C LEU A 40 -22.55 2.36 -19.77
N PRO A 41 -22.93 2.74 -21.01
CA PRO A 41 -24.32 2.62 -21.43
C PRO A 41 -24.83 1.17 -21.35
N ALA A 42 -26.05 0.96 -20.86
CA ALA A 42 -26.58 -0.39 -20.61
C ALA A 42 -26.63 -1.32 -21.84
N HIS A 43 -26.55 -0.78 -23.05
CA HIS A 43 -26.53 -1.57 -24.29
C HIS A 43 -25.12 -1.95 -24.76
N THR A 44 -24.06 -1.37 -24.19
CA THR A 44 -22.67 -1.60 -24.62
C THR A 44 -22.02 -2.75 -23.88
N TYR A 45 -22.62 -3.28 -22.82
CA TYR A 45 -22.05 -4.38 -22.05
C TYR A 45 -23.07 -5.44 -21.64
N LYS A 46 -22.58 -6.67 -21.42
CA LYS A 46 -23.33 -7.82 -20.91
C LYS A 46 -22.54 -8.52 -19.81
N LEU A 47 -23.17 -8.73 -18.66
CA LEU A 47 -22.58 -9.52 -17.58
C LEU A 47 -22.57 -11.01 -17.96
N ILE A 48 -21.45 -11.67 -17.68
CA ILE A 48 -21.27 -13.11 -17.80
C ILE A 48 -20.73 -13.69 -16.50
N THR A 49 -20.91 -15.00 -16.28
CA THR A 49 -20.45 -15.68 -15.07
C THR A 49 -19.22 -16.53 -15.33
N THR A 50 -19.00 -16.96 -16.57
CA THR A 50 -17.83 -17.77 -16.96
C THR A 50 -17.32 -17.39 -18.35
N LEU A 51 -16.06 -17.71 -18.64
CA LEU A 51 -15.48 -17.48 -19.98
C LEU A 51 -16.18 -18.29 -21.09
N SER A 52 -16.82 -19.40 -20.74
CA SER A 52 -17.60 -20.23 -21.67
C SER A 52 -18.83 -19.51 -22.24
N ASP A 53 -19.28 -18.43 -21.59
CA ASP A 53 -20.41 -17.63 -22.04
C ASP A 53 -20.04 -16.65 -23.17
N LEU A 54 -18.75 -16.55 -23.51
CA LEU A 54 -18.27 -15.73 -24.62
C LEU A 54 -18.73 -16.33 -25.96
N PRO A 55 -19.30 -15.52 -26.88
CA PRO A 55 -19.68 -16.01 -28.20
C PRO A 55 -18.49 -16.52 -29.01
N THR A 56 -17.37 -15.81 -28.90
CA THR A 56 -16.09 -16.15 -29.53
C THR A 56 -14.96 -15.79 -28.59
N PRO A 57 -13.79 -16.48 -28.66
CA PRO A 57 -12.62 -16.12 -27.85
C PRO A 57 -12.13 -14.69 -28.04
N SER A 58 -12.37 -14.09 -29.21
CA SER A 58 -11.98 -12.71 -29.54
C SER A 58 -13.08 -11.68 -29.26
N SER A 59 -14.17 -12.07 -28.60
CA SER A 59 -15.19 -11.10 -28.16
C SER A 59 -14.57 -10.14 -27.13
N PRO A 60 -14.94 -8.84 -27.10
CA PRO A 60 -14.42 -7.91 -26.11
C PRO A 60 -14.76 -8.38 -24.70
N LEU A 61 -13.75 -8.59 -23.85
CA LEU A 61 -13.91 -9.17 -22.51
C LEU A 61 -13.24 -8.26 -21.46
N LEU A 62 -14.02 -7.85 -20.46
CA LEU A 62 -13.50 -7.31 -19.21
C LEU A 62 -13.46 -8.41 -18.14
N GLN A 63 -12.28 -8.67 -17.59
CA GLN A 63 -12.09 -9.47 -16.37
C GLN A 63 -11.84 -8.51 -15.20
N PHE A 64 -12.79 -8.42 -14.27
CA PHE A 64 -12.62 -7.67 -13.03
C PHE A 64 -12.79 -8.63 -11.84
N LEU A 65 -11.70 -9.32 -11.51
CA LEU A 65 -11.67 -10.47 -10.62
C LEU A 65 -10.61 -10.32 -9.51
N GLN A 66 -10.63 -11.25 -8.56
CA GLN A 66 -9.47 -11.49 -7.70
C GLN A 66 -8.27 -12.00 -8.51
N TYR A 67 -7.07 -11.72 -8.03
CA TYR A 67 -5.82 -12.01 -8.76
C TYR A 67 -5.69 -13.48 -9.19
N GLU A 68 -6.00 -14.41 -8.28
CA GLU A 68 -5.89 -15.86 -8.53
C GLU A 68 -7.00 -16.40 -9.44
N SER A 69 -8.07 -15.63 -9.63
CA SER A 69 -9.22 -16.01 -10.46
C SER A 69 -9.12 -15.49 -11.89
N LEU A 70 -8.14 -14.64 -12.20
CA LEU A 70 -7.91 -14.10 -13.53
C LEU A 70 -7.42 -15.18 -14.49
N SER A 71 -8.02 -15.24 -15.69
CA SER A 71 -7.51 -16.11 -16.75
C SER A 71 -6.38 -15.41 -17.50
N TRP A 72 -5.16 -15.64 -17.02
CA TRP A 72 -3.94 -15.11 -17.62
C TRP A 72 -3.71 -15.63 -19.04
N ASP A 73 -4.00 -16.91 -19.28
CA ASP A 73 -3.88 -17.51 -20.61
C ASP A 73 -4.79 -16.81 -21.63
N HIS A 74 -6.04 -16.53 -21.25
CA HIS A 74 -6.97 -15.81 -22.12
C HIS A 74 -6.50 -14.36 -22.36
N LEU A 75 -6.03 -13.68 -21.30
CA LEU A 75 -5.53 -12.30 -21.38
C LEU A 75 -4.34 -12.17 -22.33
N LEU A 76 -3.39 -13.11 -22.26
CA LEU A 76 -2.18 -13.14 -23.08
C LEU A 76 -2.49 -13.55 -24.54
N ALA A 77 -3.47 -14.43 -24.75
CA ALA A 77 -3.88 -14.86 -26.09
C ALA A 77 -4.69 -13.79 -26.85
N HIS A 78 -5.33 -12.86 -26.14
CA HIS A 78 -6.25 -11.87 -26.72
C HIS A 78 -5.92 -10.42 -26.31
N PRO A 79 -4.72 -9.92 -26.64
CA PRO A 79 -4.22 -8.64 -26.13
C PRO A 79 -5.02 -7.42 -26.58
N THR A 80 -5.77 -7.49 -27.67
CA THR A 80 -6.54 -6.35 -28.19
C THR A 80 -8.01 -6.38 -27.79
N THR A 81 -8.51 -7.48 -27.24
CA THR A 81 -9.94 -7.66 -26.94
C THR A 81 -10.20 -8.01 -25.48
N SER A 82 -9.23 -8.53 -24.74
CA SER A 82 -9.37 -8.84 -23.32
C SER A 82 -8.63 -7.84 -22.44
N LEU A 83 -9.31 -7.32 -21.41
CA LEU A 83 -8.75 -6.42 -20.39
C LEU A 83 -8.88 -7.05 -19.00
N ALA A 84 -7.83 -6.96 -18.17
CA ALA A 84 -7.84 -7.43 -16.78
C ALA A 84 -7.46 -6.34 -15.76
N ASN A 85 -7.96 -6.46 -14.53
CA ASN A 85 -7.72 -5.54 -13.41
C ASN A 85 -6.44 -5.83 -12.59
N ALA A 86 -5.46 -6.54 -13.14
CA ALA A 86 -4.14 -6.70 -12.53
C ALA A 86 -3.03 -6.98 -13.54
N TYR A 87 -1.79 -6.60 -13.19
CA TYR A 87 -0.59 -7.03 -13.89
C TYR A 87 -0.06 -8.37 -13.35
N ILE A 88 0.42 -9.24 -14.24
CA ILE A 88 0.98 -10.55 -13.87
C ILE A 88 2.21 -10.38 -12.96
N ILE A 89 3.21 -9.66 -13.46
CA ILE A 89 4.50 -9.50 -12.77
C ILE A 89 4.59 -8.09 -12.22
N ARG A 90 4.52 -7.95 -10.89
CA ARG A 90 4.53 -6.65 -10.20
C ARG A 90 5.24 -6.65 -8.83
N LYS A 91 5.99 -7.71 -8.54
CA LYS A 91 6.69 -7.86 -7.25
C LYS A 91 7.72 -6.76 -6.98
N ALA A 92 8.26 -6.10 -8.01
CA ALA A 92 9.16 -4.94 -7.86
C ALA A 92 8.55 -3.83 -6.99
N LEU A 93 7.22 -3.71 -7.00
CA LEU A 93 6.49 -2.68 -6.27
C LEU A 93 5.93 -3.20 -4.94
N ILE A 94 5.27 -4.36 -4.99
CA ILE A 94 4.38 -4.80 -3.89
C ILE A 94 5.05 -5.63 -2.80
N ARG A 95 6.32 -6.01 -2.99
CA ARG A 95 7.09 -6.75 -1.97
C ARG A 95 8.17 -5.81 -1.42
N LYS A 96 8.23 -5.69 -0.09
CA LYS A 96 9.05 -4.64 0.57
C LYS A 96 10.53 -4.69 0.18
N HIS A 97 11.13 -5.89 0.13
CA HIS A 97 12.54 -6.06 -0.24
C HIS A 97 12.79 -5.72 -1.71
N TYR A 98 11.91 -6.18 -2.60
CA TYR A 98 11.98 -5.80 -4.02
C TYR A 98 11.78 -4.30 -4.24
N LEU A 99 10.90 -3.64 -3.47
CA LEU A 99 10.71 -2.18 -3.53
C LEU A 99 11.97 -1.44 -3.07
N SER A 100 12.55 -1.85 -1.94
CA SER A 100 13.83 -1.32 -1.42
C SER A 100 14.94 -1.47 -2.45
N THR A 101 15.15 -2.68 -2.98
CA THR A 101 16.10 -2.96 -4.07
C THR A 101 15.84 -2.13 -5.33
N THR A 102 14.57 -1.97 -5.73
CA THR A 102 14.18 -1.14 -6.88
C THR A 102 14.66 0.29 -6.70
N VAL A 103 14.40 0.87 -5.52
CA VAL A 103 14.76 2.25 -5.18
C VAL A 103 16.28 2.41 -5.08
N ALA A 104 16.97 1.49 -4.41
CA ALA A 104 18.42 1.52 -4.27
C ALA A 104 19.12 1.50 -5.63
N ASN A 105 18.76 0.53 -6.49
CA ASN A 105 19.30 0.41 -7.85
C ASN A 105 19.01 1.65 -8.70
N TRP A 106 17.83 2.25 -8.54
CA TRP A 106 17.47 3.47 -9.25
C TRP A 106 18.31 4.66 -8.78
N CYS A 107 18.46 4.85 -7.47
CA CYS A 107 19.21 5.97 -6.89
C CYS A 107 20.71 5.90 -7.21
N VAL A 108 21.28 4.71 -7.37
CA VAL A 108 22.67 4.55 -7.87
C VAL A 108 22.82 5.11 -9.29
N LYS A 109 21.84 4.86 -10.17
CA LYS A 109 21.85 5.32 -11.56
C LYS A 109 21.40 6.79 -11.70
N TYR A 110 20.52 7.24 -10.81
CA TYR A 110 19.93 8.57 -10.81
C TYR A 110 20.06 9.21 -9.41
N PRO A 111 21.26 9.73 -9.04
CA PRO A 111 21.52 10.23 -7.69
C PRO A 111 20.68 11.43 -7.25
N GLU A 112 20.12 12.16 -8.22
CA GLU A 112 19.22 13.31 -8.01
C GLU A 112 17.74 12.92 -7.99
N SER A 113 17.42 11.63 -8.12
CA SER A 113 16.06 11.13 -8.03
C SER A 113 15.42 11.51 -6.69
N VAL A 114 14.14 11.90 -6.73
CA VAL A 114 13.37 12.22 -5.52
C VAL A 114 13.31 11.03 -4.56
N LEU A 115 13.37 9.79 -5.06
CA LEU A 115 13.28 8.59 -4.23
C LEU A 115 14.39 8.52 -3.19
N ARG A 116 15.58 9.05 -3.49
CA ARG A 116 16.70 9.11 -2.55
C ARG A 116 16.38 9.90 -1.29
N ARG A 117 15.50 10.91 -1.40
CA ARG A 117 15.09 11.77 -0.29
C ARG A 117 13.72 11.43 0.26
N HIS A 118 12.96 10.52 -0.38
CA HIS A 118 11.55 10.26 -0.06
C HIS A 118 11.24 8.78 0.19
N VAL A 119 12.25 7.91 0.21
CA VAL A 119 12.14 6.51 0.62
C VAL A 119 13.26 6.24 1.62
N MET A 120 12.92 5.67 2.77
CA MET A 120 13.94 5.30 3.75
C MET A 120 14.73 4.08 3.24
N PRO A 121 16.08 4.15 3.21
CA PRO A 121 16.89 3.00 2.88
C PRO A 121 16.62 1.89 3.88
N SER A 122 16.68 0.64 3.44
CA SER A 122 16.40 -0.50 4.31
C SER A 122 17.50 -1.53 4.22
N VAL A 123 17.77 -2.18 5.35
CA VAL A 123 18.68 -3.31 5.45
C VAL A 123 17.84 -4.59 5.39
N GLU A 124 18.23 -5.50 4.52
CA GLU A 124 17.57 -6.78 4.30
C GLU A 124 18.47 -7.89 4.86
N PHE A 125 17.89 -8.83 5.60
CA PHE A 125 18.63 -9.96 6.14
C PHE A 125 17.70 -11.17 6.31
N GLU A 126 18.29 -12.35 6.32
CA GLU A 126 17.60 -13.63 6.42
C GLU A 126 18.01 -14.36 7.69
N VAL A 127 17.02 -14.81 8.47
CA VAL A 127 17.24 -15.48 9.76
C VAL A 127 16.37 -16.73 9.81
N ASP A 128 17.00 -17.89 9.86
CA ASP A 128 16.30 -19.18 10.03
C ASP A 128 16.01 -19.45 11.51
N TYR A 129 17.00 -19.22 12.39
CA TYR A 129 16.94 -19.40 13.84
C TYR A 129 17.67 -18.25 14.54
N VAL A 130 17.26 -17.95 15.78
CA VAL A 130 17.78 -16.79 16.52
C VAL A 130 19.27 -16.92 16.84
N GLU A 131 19.76 -18.14 17.03
CA GLU A 131 21.17 -18.44 17.24
C GLU A 131 22.10 -18.04 16.08
N PHE A 132 21.56 -17.81 14.88
CA PHE A 132 22.31 -17.35 13.69
C PHE A 132 22.05 -15.88 13.35
N LEU A 133 21.41 -15.12 14.26
CA LEU A 133 21.11 -13.72 14.02
C LEU A 133 22.39 -12.88 13.86
N ASP A 134 23.45 -13.18 14.61
CA ASP A 134 24.75 -12.52 14.52
C ASP A 134 25.42 -12.71 13.15
N ASP A 135 25.35 -13.94 12.61
CA ASP A 135 25.80 -14.31 11.26
C ASP A 135 24.98 -13.58 10.19
N ALA A 136 23.65 -13.54 10.34
CA ALA A 136 22.75 -12.84 9.42
C ALA A 136 23.00 -11.32 9.37
N LEU A 137 23.44 -10.74 10.48
CA LEU A 137 23.71 -9.30 10.61
C LEU A 137 25.14 -8.91 10.21
N VAL A 138 25.98 -9.85 9.75
CA VAL A 138 27.35 -9.52 9.31
C VAL A 138 27.35 -8.50 8.17
N GLU A 139 26.39 -8.60 7.25
CA GLU A 139 26.27 -7.69 6.09
C GLU A 139 25.42 -6.45 6.39
N ALA A 140 24.79 -6.37 7.58
CA ALA A 140 23.96 -5.26 8.03
C ALA A 140 24.79 -4.11 8.64
N TRP A 141 25.75 -3.59 7.88
CA TRP A 141 26.71 -2.60 8.37
C TRP A 141 26.04 -1.30 8.85
N GLU A 142 24.94 -0.88 8.22
CA GLU A 142 24.20 0.33 8.60
C GLU A 142 23.60 0.21 10.01
N LEU A 143 23.13 -0.99 10.39
CA LEU A 143 22.59 -1.26 11.72
C LEU A 143 23.68 -1.15 12.78
N ARG A 144 24.82 -1.83 12.56
CA ARG A 144 25.95 -1.82 13.49
C ARG A 144 26.52 -0.41 13.68
N GLU A 145 26.63 0.35 12.60
CA GLU A 145 27.08 1.75 12.68
C GLU A 145 26.10 2.62 13.46
N SER A 146 24.79 2.45 13.25
CA SER A 146 23.73 3.14 13.99
C SER A 146 23.77 2.82 15.48
N TRP A 147 23.93 1.54 15.85
CA TRP A 147 24.05 1.13 17.24
C TRP A 147 25.30 1.71 17.91
N GLY A 148 26.45 1.69 17.22
CA GLY A 148 27.68 2.32 17.71
C GLY A 148 27.53 3.84 17.93
N ARG A 149 26.80 4.54 17.04
CA ARG A 149 26.45 5.95 17.25
C ARG A 149 25.53 6.14 18.46
N ASN A 150 24.58 5.25 18.69
CA ASN A 150 23.69 5.29 19.85
C ASN A 150 24.40 5.05 21.19
N GLU A 151 25.51 4.30 21.19
CA GLU A 151 26.34 4.08 22.38
C GLU A 151 27.24 5.29 22.72
N VAL A 152 27.74 5.98 21.68
CA VAL A 152 28.69 7.10 21.81
C VAL A 152 27.98 8.47 21.91
N GLY A 153 26.80 8.60 21.29
CA GLY A 153 25.99 9.81 21.19
C GLY A 153 25.11 10.09 22.42
N GLY A 154 24.91 11.37 22.74
CA GLY A 154 24.38 11.84 24.01
C GLY A 154 22.87 11.63 24.21
N GLY A 155 22.52 10.74 25.14
CA GLY A 155 21.19 10.67 25.79
C GLY A 155 20.07 10.05 24.95
N GLU A 156 19.02 9.57 25.64
CA GLU A 156 17.88 8.84 25.05
C GLU A 156 17.09 9.59 23.95
N ARG A 157 17.33 10.90 23.77
CA ARG A 157 16.62 11.76 22.81
C ARG A 157 17.28 11.84 21.42
N GLU A 158 18.56 11.50 21.31
CA GLU A 158 19.30 11.50 20.03
C GLU A 158 19.44 10.10 19.43
N ARG A 159 18.80 9.10 20.06
CA ARG A 159 18.88 7.70 19.66
C ARG A 159 18.22 7.48 18.30
N GLU A 160 18.95 6.85 17.39
CA GLU A 160 18.44 6.38 16.11
C GLU A 160 17.60 5.13 16.32
N TRP A 161 16.34 5.18 15.89
CA TRP A 161 15.39 4.07 15.98
C TRP A 161 15.18 3.40 14.63
N TRP A 162 14.93 2.10 14.67
CA TRP A 162 14.66 1.26 13.52
C TRP A 162 13.32 0.54 13.70
N ILE A 163 12.68 0.24 12.58
CA ILE A 163 11.47 -0.58 12.51
C ILE A 163 11.78 -1.88 11.79
N LEU A 164 11.63 -2.99 12.50
CA LEU A 164 11.72 -4.34 11.95
C LEU A 164 10.37 -4.71 11.33
N LYS A 165 10.40 -5.20 10.08
CA LYS A 165 9.22 -5.63 9.34
C LYS A 165 9.49 -7.03 8.75
N PRO A 166 8.70 -8.06 9.09
CA PRO A 166 8.81 -9.34 8.42
C PRO A 166 8.34 -9.25 6.97
N GLY A 167 9.11 -9.83 6.04
CA GLY A 167 8.90 -9.71 4.60
C GLY A 167 7.62 -10.38 4.07
N MET A 168 7.08 -11.36 4.81
CA MET A 168 5.88 -12.12 4.45
C MET A 168 4.73 -11.97 5.45
N SER A 169 4.84 -11.05 6.41
CA SER A 169 3.73 -10.76 7.34
C SER A 169 2.66 -9.88 6.68
N GLU A 170 1.39 -10.18 6.96
CA GLU A 170 0.28 -9.30 6.61
C GLU A 170 -0.07 -8.36 7.77
N ARG A 171 -0.72 -7.23 7.45
CA ARG A 171 -1.44 -6.39 8.43
C ARG A 171 -0.60 -5.80 9.58
N GLY A 172 0.73 -5.84 9.48
CA GLY A 172 1.65 -5.30 10.49
C GLY A 172 1.94 -6.26 11.65
N GLN A 173 1.59 -7.54 11.53
CA GLN A 173 2.02 -8.56 12.48
C GLN A 173 3.55 -8.70 12.48
N GLY A 174 4.15 -8.88 13.66
CA GLY A 174 5.60 -9.01 13.82
C GLY A 174 6.39 -7.72 13.61
N VAL A 175 5.73 -6.58 13.40
CA VAL A 175 6.43 -5.29 13.36
C VAL A 175 6.90 -4.93 14.78
N ARG A 176 8.17 -4.56 14.92
CA ARG A 176 8.78 -4.17 16.20
C ARG A 176 9.69 -2.96 16.01
N LEU A 177 9.86 -2.17 17.06
CA LEU A 177 10.81 -1.06 17.09
C LEU A 177 12.00 -1.44 17.95
N PHE A 178 13.19 -1.05 17.52
CA PHE A 178 14.43 -1.30 18.24
C PHE A 178 15.45 -0.20 17.95
N SER A 179 16.47 -0.11 18.79
CA SER A 179 17.51 0.91 18.73
C SER A 179 18.88 0.39 19.20
N SER A 180 18.97 -0.87 19.63
CA SER A 180 20.22 -1.58 19.90
C SER A 180 20.16 -3.03 19.43
N GLU A 181 21.33 -3.68 19.39
CA GLU A 181 21.46 -5.10 19.07
C GLU A 181 20.71 -5.98 20.07
N GLU A 182 20.83 -5.67 21.37
CA GLU A 182 20.18 -6.46 22.43
C GLU A 182 18.65 -6.38 22.34
N GLU A 183 18.10 -5.23 21.94
CA GLU A 183 16.67 -5.08 21.70
C GLU A 183 16.22 -5.94 20.50
N LEU A 184 17.04 -6.02 19.45
CA LEU A 184 16.76 -6.87 18.29
C LEU A 184 16.83 -8.36 18.64
N VAL A 185 17.84 -8.80 19.38
CA VAL A 185 17.97 -10.18 19.85
C VAL A 185 16.75 -10.58 20.68
N ARG A 186 16.33 -9.75 21.65
CA ARG A 186 15.14 -10.00 22.47
C ARG A 186 13.84 -10.10 21.66
N ILE A 187 13.73 -9.35 20.56
CA ILE A 187 12.57 -9.45 19.67
C ILE A 187 12.50 -10.84 19.05
N PHE A 188 13.64 -11.34 18.58
CA PHE A 188 13.76 -12.64 17.93
C PHE A 188 13.60 -13.80 18.93
N GLU A 189 14.23 -13.72 20.10
CA GLU A 189 14.03 -14.68 21.21
C GLU A 189 12.56 -14.79 21.61
N GLY A 190 11.83 -13.66 21.64
CA GLY A 190 10.39 -13.64 21.93
C GLY A 190 9.48 -14.27 20.84
N TRP A 191 10.04 -14.65 19.68
CA TRP A 191 9.33 -15.39 18.64
C TRP A 191 9.65 -16.89 18.62
N GLU A 192 10.65 -17.34 19.38
CA GLU A 192 10.87 -18.77 19.53
C GLU A 192 9.88 -19.35 20.55
N PRO A 193 9.29 -20.53 20.28
CA PRO A 193 8.50 -21.22 21.28
C PRO A 193 9.41 -21.62 22.45
N ASP A 194 8.90 -21.55 23.69
CA ASP A 194 9.59 -22.11 24.85
C ASP A 194 9.90 -23.59 24.56
N SER A 195 11.17 -23.95 24.52
CA SER A 195 11.68 -25.28 24.18
C SER A 195 11.29 -26.40 25.15
N ASP A 196 10.47 -26.09 26.16
CA ASP A 196 10.14 -26.97 27.29
C ASP A 196 8.77 -27.69 27.12
N GLU A 197 8.09 -27.56 25.98
CA GLU A 197 6.89 -28.34 25.63
C GLU A 197 7.17 -29.44 24.58
N GLU A 198 8.42 -29.87 24.41
CA GLU A 198 8.77 -31.14 23.75
C GLU A 198 9.19 -32.18 24.80
N ASP A 199 8.24 -32.73 25.55
CA ASP A 199 8.29 -34.10 26.10
C ASP A 199 6.94 -34.43 26.78
N GLU A 200 6.09 -35.15 26.05
CA GLU A 200 5.15 -36.21 26.50
C GLU A 200 3.93 -36.26 25.57
N GLU A 201 4.10 -36.94 24.42
CA GLU A 201 2.98 -37.68 23.84
C GLU A 201 2.53 -38.74 24.86
N ASP A 202 1.44 -38.49 25.58
CA ASP A 202 0.59 -39.60 26.00
C ASP A 202 -0.90 -39.25 25.90
N ALA A 203 -1.60 -40.12 25.19
CA ALA A 203 -2.97 -39.95 24.79
C ALA A 203 -3.95 -40.09 25.97
N ARG A 204 -5.00 -39.24 25.93
CA ARG A 204 -6.33 -39.32 26.60
C ARG A 204 -6.49 -38.54 27.92
N SER A 205 -7.29 -37.48 27.90
CA SER A 205 -8.66 -37.48 28.43
C SER A 205 -9.35 -36.13 28.22
N ASP A 206 -10.64 -36.16 27.88
CA ASP A 206 -11.58 -35.05 28.04
C ASP A 206 -11.63 -34.63 29.51
N ASP A 207 -11.37 -33.36 29.84
CA ASP A 207 -12.24 -32.60 30.75
C ASP A 207 -11.99 -31.09 30.68
N ASP A 208 -13.08 -30.37 30.85
CA ASP A 208 -13.31 -28.95 30.70
C ASP A 208 -12.94 -28.23 32.01
N THR A 209 -11.82 -27.51 32.07
CA THR A 209 -11.60 -26.50 33.13
C THR A 209 -10.83 -25.28 32.64
N ASN A 210 -11.50 -24.14 32.71
CA ASN A 210 -10.93 -22.80 32.70
C ASN A 210 -9.80 -22.67 33.73
N ASP A 211 -8.58 -22.41 33.26
CA ASP A 211 -7.67 -21.53 34.00
C ASP A 211 -7.03 -20.55 33.01
N LYS A 212 -7.56 -19.33 33.01
CA LYS A 212 -7.01 -18.18 32.31
C LYS A 212 -6.25 -17.39 33.35
N ASP A 213 -4.93 -17.47 33.35
CA ASP A 213 -4.05 -16.32 33.56
C ASP A 213 -2.58 -16.75 33.37
N TYR A 214 -1.81 -15.88 32.71
CA TYR A 214 -0.37 -15.97 32.37
C TYR A 214 0.06 -16.75 31.10
N LYS A 215 -0.46 -16.39 29.92
CA LYS A 215 0.33 -16.43 28.67
C LYS A 215 0.10 -15.13 27.89
N SER A 216 0.94 -14.13 28.15
CA SER A 216 1.04 -12.91 27.35
C SER A 216 2.35 -12.98 26.56
N LEU A 217 2.27 -12.74 25.25
CA LEU A 217 3.36 -12.38 24.30
C LEU A 217 3.92 -13.44 23.33
N SER A 218 3.27 -14.57 23.08
CA SER A 218 3.49 -15.27 21.80
C SER A 218 2.40 -14.81 20.82
N ASP A 219 2.75 -13.90 19.90
CA ASP A 219 1.89 -13.47 18.77
C ASP A 219 1.63 -14.63 17.77
N GLY A 220 1.99 -15.89 18.10
CA GLY A 220 1.94 -17.03 17.19
C GLY A 220 2.94 -16.94 16.04
N ILE A 221 3.90 -16.03 16.14
CA ILE A 221 4.90 -15.75 15.10
C ILE A 221 6.11 -16.63 15.38
N ILE A 222 6.51 -17.43 14.39
CA ILE A 222 7.71 -18.27 14.44
C ILE A 222 8.72 -17.75 13.42
N THR A 223 9.94 -17.43 13.86
CA THR A 223 11.02 -16.87 13.02
C THR A 223 11.26 -17.66 11.74
N SER A 224 11.32 -18.99 11.83
CA SER A 224 11.57 -19.90 10.71
C SER A 224 10.47 -19.88 9.62
N GLN A 225 9.28 -19.34 9.93
CA GLN A 225 8.19 -19.16 8.98
C GLN A 225 8.27 -17.81 8.24
N LEU A 226 8.92 -16.80 8.81
CA LEU A 226 9.02 -15.46 8.21
C LEU A 226 10.27 -15.31 7.35
N ARG A 227 11.40 -15.90 7.76
CA ARG A 227 12.74 -15.98 7.14
C ARG A 227 13.39 -14.68 6.67
N HIS A 228 12.68 -13.85 5.91
CA HIS A 228 13.18 -12.58 5.37
C HIS A 228 12.69 -11.42 6.23
N PHE A 229 13.61 -10.58 6.67
CA PHE A 229 13.32 -9.39 7.45
C PHE A 229 13.88 -8.14 6.80
N ILE A 230 13.23 -7.03 7.08
CA ILE A 230 13.69 -5.71 6.66
C ILE A 230 13.72 -4.82 7.88
N ALA A 231 14.89 -4.22 8.15
CA ALA A 231 15.03 -3.13 9.09
C ALA A 231 15.12 -1.81 8.32
N GLN A 232 14.30 -0.85 8.72
CA GLN A 232 14.27 0.48 8.10
C GLN A 232 14.41 1.55 9.19
N PRO A 233 15.12 2.66 8.96
CA PRO A 233 15.12 3.79 9.87
C PRO A 233 13.68 4.24 10.17
N TYR A 234 13.38 4.41 11.45
CA TYR A 234 12.06 4.83 11.90
C TYR A 234 11.92 6.33 11.72
N ILE A 235 10.86 6.76 11.03
CA ILE A 235 10.59 8.18 10.79
C ILE A 235 10.16 8.84 12.11
N HIS A 236 11.09 9.61 12.69
CA HIS A 236 10.89 10.37 13.91
C HIS A 236 11.58 11.74 13.80
N PRO A 237 10.91 12.86 14.13
CA PRO A 237 9.50 12.96 14.52
C PRO A 237 8.53 12.96 13.31
N PRO A 238 7.37 12.27 13.39
CA PRO A 238 6.32 12.39 12.40
C PRO A 238 5.50 13.67 12.62
N LEU A 239 4.81 14.15 11.57
CA LEU A 239 3.77 15.16 11.72
C LEU A 239 2.59 14.56 12.49
N LEU A 240 2.16 15.24 13.55
CA LEU A 240 1.06 14.80 14.38
C LEU A 240 -0.16 15.72 14.21
N LEU A 241 -1.34 15.11 14.16
CA LEU A 241 -2.62 15.79 14.02
C LEU A 241 -3.67 15.22 14.98
N TYR A 242 -4.72 16.00 15.23
CA TYR A 242 -5.91 15.52 15.93
C TYR A 242 -6.81 14.77 14.94
N PRO A 243 -7.21 13.51 15.23
CA PRO A 243 -8.24 12.83 14.45
C PRO A 243 -9.57 13.59 14.55
N SER A 244 -10.31 13.68 13.44
CA SER A 244 -11.56 14.46 13.35
C SER A 244 -12.64 14.05 14.35
N THR A 245 -12.59 12.81 14.85
CA THR A 245 -13.58 12.24 15.78
C THR A 245 -13.15 12.26 17.24
N SER A 246 -11.91 12.70 17.54
CA SER A 246 -11.40 12.67 18.90
C SER A 246 -11.75 13.98 19.61
N PRO A 247 -12.37 13.95 20.82
CA PRO A 247 -12.59 15.15 21.60
C PRO A 247 -11.23 15.76 21.96
N GLN A 248 -10.92 16.90 21.33
CA GLN A 248 -9.79 17.81 21.56
C GLN A 248 -8.81 17.36 22.67
N GLN A 249 -7.65 16.78 22.29
CA GLN A 249 -6.30 17.05 22.86
C GLN A 249 -5.21 16.02 22.51
N ASP A 250 -5.51 14.91 21.84
CA ASP A 250 -4.49 13.88 21.56
C ASP A 250 -3.91 13.95 20.13
N LEU A 251 -2.64 14.36 20.04
CA LEU A 251 -1.87 14.35 18.80
C LEU A 251 -1.49 12.90 18.44
N ARG A 252 -1.90 12.46 17.25
CA ARG A 252 -1.67 11.09 16.79
C ARG A 252 -0.87 11.05 15.50
N LYS A 253 -0.08 9.99 15.37
CA LYS A 253 0.60 9.62 14.13
C LYS A 253 -0.45 9.17 13.11
N PHE A 254 -0.22 9.47 11.84
CA PHE A 254 -1.06 9.00 10.74
C PHE A 254 -0.22 8.69 9.50
N HIS A 255 -0.73 7.84 8.61
CA HIS A 255 -0.23 7.74 7.25
C HIS A 255 -1.31 8.18 6.25
N ILE A 256 -0.87 8.55 5.06
CA ILE A 256 -1.73 8.91 3.94
C ILE A 256 -1.81 7.69 3.02
N ARG A 257 -3.00 7.12 2.86
CA ARG A 257 -3.32 6.12 1.84
C ARG A 257 -3.76 6.84 0.58
N THR A 258 -2.99 6.64 -0.48
CA THR A 258 -3.21 7.21 -1.80
C THR A 258 -3.56 6.09 -2.78
N TYR A 259 -4.73 6.15 -3.40
CA TYR A 259 -5.09 5.21 -4.45
C TYR A 259 -4.53 5.68 -5.79
N ILE A 260 -3.89 4.79 -6.53
CA ILE A 260 -3.38 5.07 -7.87
C ILE A 260 -3.91 4.02 -8.84
N LEU A 261 -4.19 4.44 -10.06
CA LEU A 261 -4.55 3.59 -11.19
C LEU A 261 -3.37 3.53 -12.15
N ALA A 262 -2.80 2.35 -12.33
CA ALA A 262 -1.85 2.07 -13.38
C ALA A 262 -2.58 1.41 -14.56
N SER A 263 -2.56 2.00 -15.75
CA SER A 263 -3.23 1.45 -16.94
C SER A 263 -2.27 1.26 -18.11
N GLY A 264 -2.41 0.14 -18.82
CA GLY A 264 -1.61 -0.20 -19.99
C GLY A 264 -0.12 -0.34 -19.69
N ALA A 265 0.73 0.15 -20.61
CA ALA A 265 2.18 0.00 -20.53
C ALA A 265 2.95 1.29 -20.86
N LEU A 266 2.93 2.34 -20.04
CA LEU A 266 2.40 2.44 -18.67
C LEU A 266 1.93 3.87 -18.38
N LYS A 267 0.66 4.04 -18.02
CA LYS A 267 0.11 5.32 -17.53
C LYS A 267 -0.23 5.22 -16.05
N ILE A 268 0.08 6.26 -15.27
CA ILE A 268 -0.23 6.31 -13.84
C ILE A 268 -1.08 7.54 -13.54
N HIS A 269 -2.20 7.29 -12.87
CA HIS A 269 -3.09 8.33 -12.36
C HIS A 269 -3.19 8.21 -10.85
N ILE A 270 -3.12 9.33 -10.15
CA ILE A 270 -3.41 9.41 -8.72
C ILE A 270 -4.87 9.80 -8.55
N TYR A 271 -5.62 9.02 -7.78
CA TYR A 271 -6.97 9.41 -7.38
C TYR A 271 -6.88 10.44 -6.25
N ARG A 272 -7.40 11.64 -6.53
CA ARG A 272 -7.19 12.81 -5.69
C ARG A 272 -7.78 12.63 -4.28
N PRO A 273 -8.98 12.08 -4.05
CA PRO A 273 -9.44 11.76 -2.70
C PRO A 273 -8.54 10.72 -2.01
N MET A 274 -7.71 11.19 -1.07
CA MET A 274 -6.79 10.37 -0.27
C MET A 274 -7.30 10.25 1.16
N LEU A 275 -6.90 9.18 1.85
CA LEU A 275 -7.29 8.92 3.23
C LEU A 275 -6.12 9.20 4.17
N ALA A 276 -6.40 9.74 5.35
CA ALA A 276 -5.49 9.80 6.48
C ALA A 276 -5.92 8.77 7.53
N LEU A 277 -5.05 7.82 7.84
CA LEU A 277 -5.31 6.73 8.78
C LEU A 277 -4.44 6.93 10.03
N PHE A 278 -5.10 7.16 11.16
CA PHE A 278 -4.50 7.52 12.43
C PHE A 278 -4.20 6.28 13.30
N ALA A 279 -3.14 6.39 14.09
CA ALA A 279 -2.79 5.43 15.13
C ALA A 279 -3.88 5.35 16.22
N ALA A 280 -3.91 4.22 16.92
CA ALA A 280 -4.92 3.94 17.94
C ALA A 280 -4.73 4.82 19.18
N SER A 281 -3.49 5.16 19.49
CA SER A 281 -3.07 5.89 20.68
C SER A 281 -2.36 7.21 20.34
N PRO A 282 -2.33 8.18 21.28
CA PRO A 282 -1.51 9.38 21.16
C PRO A 282 -0.05 9.03 20.93
N TYR A 283 0.63 9.78 20.06
CA TYR A 283 2.02 9.48 19.73
C TYR A 283 2.96 9.92 20.86
N THR A 284 3.83 9.00 21.27
CA THR A 284 4.98 9.26 22.13
C THR A 284 6.26 8.89 21.37
N PRO A 285 7.43 9.50 21.67
CA PRO A 285 8.70 9.03 21.15
C PRO A 285 8.94 7.56 21.50
N PRO A 286 9.58 6.75 20.63
CA PRO A 286 9.80 5.33 20.91
C PRO A 286 10.58 5.06 22.20
N SER A 287 11.43 6.00 22.64
CA SER A 287 12.17 5.92 23.92
C SER A 287 11.32 6.12 25.17
N THR A 288 10.02 6.42 25.05
CA THR A 288 9.16 6.72 26.20
C THR A 288 8.79 5.47 27.00
N THR A 289 8.66 4.32 26.34
CA THR A 289 8.31 3.04 26.98
C THR A 289 9.22 1.93 26.49
N THR A 290 9.52 0.98 27.37
CA THR A 290 10.35 -0.19 27.04
C THR A 290 9.59 -1.47 27.40
N PRO A 291 9.08 -2.24 26.41
CA PRO A 291 9.16 -1.99 24.97
C PRO A 291 8.28 -0.82 24.49
N PRO A 292 8.53 -0.26 23.28
CA PRO A 292 7.70 0.79 22.70
C PRO A 292 6.25 0.34 22.48
N ASP A 293 5.27 1.20 22.83
CA ASP A 293 3.85 0.94 22.59
C ASP A 293 3.50 1.06 21.10
N LEU A 294 3.40 -0.09 20.42
CA LEU A 294 3.08 -0.16 19.00
C LEU A 294 1.74 0.48 18.63
N SER A 295 0.79 0.63 19.56
CA SER A 295 -0.51 1.25 19.29
C SER A 295 -0.42 2.75 18.98
N ALA A 296 0.66 3.41 19.44
CA ALA A 296 1.01 4.79 19.13
C ALA A 296 1.82 4.93 17.83
N HIS A 297 2.48 3.85 17.40
CA HIS A 297 3.46 3.86 16.31
C HIS A 297 2.96 3.22 15.01
N LEU A 298 1.97 2.35 15.07
CA LEU A 298 1.34 1.69 13.93
C LEU A 298 -0.04 2.29 13.65
N THR A 299 -0.27 2.57 12.38
CA THR A 299 -1.46 3.29 11.89
C THR A 299 -2.43 2.36 11.16
N ASN A 300 -2.12 1.06 11.09
CA ASN A 300 -2.96 0.07 10.42
C ASN A 300 -4.24 -0.16 11.23
N THR A 301 -5.39 0.13 10.62
CA THR A 301 -6.70 0.03 11.29
C THR A 301 -7.15 -1.40 11.56
N CYS A 302 -6.54 -2.40 10.92
CA CYS A 302 -6.81 -3.82 11.17
C CYS A 302 -6.37 -4.30 12.56
N LEU A 303 -5.40 -3.60 13.17
CA LEU A 303 -4.94 -3.87 14.54
C LEU A 303 -5.80 -3.15 15.59
N GLN A 304 -6.76 -2.32 15.16
CA GLN A 304 -7.61 -1.54 16.04
C GLN A 304 -8.95 -2.26 16.26
N ASN A 305 -9.42 -2.29 17.50
CA ASN A 305 -10.76 -2.78 17.83
C ASN A 305 -11.83 -1.98 17.05
N SER A 306 -12.98 -2.59 16.79
CA SER A 306 -14.06 -1.99 15.98
C SER A 306 -14.49 -0.59 16.46
N THR A 307 -14.51 -0.36 17.77
CA THR A 307 -14.85 0.95 18.37
C THR A 307 -13.78 2.01 18.13
N THR A 308 -12.49 1.66 18.17
CA THR A 308 -11.37 2.61 17.92
C THR A 308 -11.15 2.86 16.43
N ARG A 309 -11.53 1.90 15.58
CA ARG A 309 -11.54 2.05 14.11
C ARG A 309 -12.56 3.08 13.62
N ALA A 310 -13.67 3.25 14.34
CA ALA A 310 -14.69 4.26 14.04
C ALA A 310 -14.13 5.67 14.35
N GLY A 311 -13.55 6.30 13.32
CA GLY A 311 -13.02 7.67 13.41
C GLY A 311 -11.51 7.80 13.37
N SER A 312 -10.77 6.69 13.25
CA SER A 312 -9.34 6.73 12.95
C SER A 312 -9.04 6.95 11.47
N VAL A 313 -10.05 7.10 10.61
CA VAL A 313 -9.90 7.41 9.18
C VAL A 313 -10.59 8.73 8.87
N SER A 314 -9.91 9.60 8.14
CA SER A 314 -10.45 10.88 7.66
C SER A 314 -10.01 11.12 6.22
N LEU A 315 -10.70 12.01 5.49
CA LEU A 315 -10.19 12.49 4.22
C LEU A 315 -8.96 13.37 4.45
N PHE A 316 -7.88 13.12 3.71
CA PHE A 316 -6.66 13.94 3.78
C PHE A 316 -6.96 15.42 3.52
N TRP A 317 -7.85 15.70 2.59
CA TRP A 317 -8.20 17.08 2.21
C TRP A 317 -9.02 17.81 3.28
N ASP A 318 -9.69 17.08 4.18
CA ASP A 318 -10.45 17.62 5.31
C ASP A 318 -9.57 17.86 6.55
N LEU A 319 -8.30 17.43 6.52
CA LEU A 319 -7.34 17.73 7.59
C LEU A 319 -7.16 19.24 7.77
N PRO A 320 -6.81 19.71 8.99
CA PRO A 320 -6.74 21.14 9.28
C PRO A 320 -5.65 21.84 8.44
N SER A 321 -6.00 22.99 7.86
CA SER A 321 -5.03 23.83 7.12
C SER A 321 -3.97 24.45 8.05
N THR A 322 -4.35 24.72 9.30
CA THR A 322 -3.42 25.21 10.33
C THR A 322 -2.96 24.02 11.18
N LEU A 323 -1.65 23.79 11.22
CA LEU A 323 -1.07 22.70 11.98
C LEU A 323 -1.10 23.02 13.49
N PRO A 324 -1.41 22.03 14.34
CA PRO A 324 -1.32 22.21 15.78
C PRO A 324 0.13 22.35 16.24
N VAL A 325 0.33 22.95 17.41
CA VAL A 325 1.65 23.03 18.05
C VAL A 325 2.17 21.60 18.28
N GLN A 326 3.31 21.29 17.67
CA GLN A 326 3.93 19.98 17.81
C GLN A 326 4.63 19.83 19.16
N PRO A 327 4.86 18.60 19.65
CA PRO A 327 5.57 18.36 20.89
C PRO A 327 7.01 18.92 20.87
N PRO A 328 7.63 19.20 22.05
CA PRO A 328 8.93 19.87 22.14
C PRO A 328 10.11 19.15 21.46
N TYR A 329 9.99 17.84 21.20
CA TYR A 329 11.01 17.07 20.47
C TYR A 329 10.90 17.25 18.94
N THR A 330 9.88 17.96 18.45
CA THR A 330 9.66 18.22 17.03
C THR A 330 10.21 19.60 16.67
N PRO A 331 11.03 19.74 15.60
CA PRO A 331 11.45 21.04 15.10
C PRO A 331 10.27 21.96 14.80
N SER A 332 10.49 23.27 14.91
CA SER A 332 9.45 24.26 14.60
C SER A 332 9.10 24.19 13.12
N ILE A 333 7.86 23.81 12.80
CA ILE A 333 7.40 23.65 11.42
C ILE A 333 7.42 25.01 10.71
N THR A 334 8.01 25.04 9.51
CA THR A 334 8.07 26.23 8.64
C THR A 334 6.97 26.25 7.58
N ALA A 335 6.18 25.17 7.49
CA ALA A 335 5.10 25.02 6.53
C ALA A 335 3.97 26.06 6.73
N ASN A 336 3.40 26.50 5.62
CA ASN A 336 2.30 27.46 5.57
C ASN A 336 0.94 26.73 5.47
N ALA A 337 -0.14 27.48 5.24
CA ALA A 337 -1.49 26.93 5.12
C ALA A 337 -1.71 26.00 3.90
N SER A 338 -0.78 25.94 2.93
CA SER A 338 -0.84 25.07 1.74
C SER A 338 -0.04 23.78 1.88
N TRP A 339 0.36 23.39 3.08
CA TRP A 339 1.16 22.18 3.32
C TRP A 339 0.57 20.91 2.68
N LYS A 340 -0.77 20.80 2.60
CA LYS A 340 -1.45 19.67 1.97
C LYS A 340 -1.15 19.57 0.47
N ASP A 341 -1.10 20.70 -0.22
CA ASP A 341 -0.79 20.77 -1.65
C ASP A 341 0.70 20.50 -1.91
N ASP A 342 1.58 20.92 -1.00
CA ASP A 342 3.02 20.61 -1.06
C ASP A 342 3.26 19.10 -0.89
N ILE A 343 2.61 18.48 0.10
CA ILE A 343 2.67 17.03 0.31
C ILE A 343 2.08 16.27 -0.88
N PHE A 344 0.95 16.71 -1.44
CA PHE A 344 0.39 16.10 -2.64
C PHE A 344 1.35 16.23 -3.84
N SER A 345 2.04 17.36 -3.98
CA SER A 345 3.07 17.55 -5.01
C SER A 345 4.24 16.59 -4.84
N GLN A 346 4.71 16.37 -3.61
CA GLN A 346 5.71 15.34 -3.31
C GLN A 346 5.21 13.94 -3.67
N ILE A 347 3.98 13.58 -3.26
CA ILE A 347 3.36 12.28 -3.57
C ILE A 347 3.29 12.03 -5.09
N ARG A 348 2.94 13.05 -5.89
CA ARG A 348 2.93 12.95 -7.36
C ARG A 348 4.31 12.61 -7.92
N SER A 349 5.35 13.35 -7.50
CA SER A 349 6.72 13.10 -7.93
C SER A 349 7.24 11.73 -7.50
N ILE A 350 6.99 11.35 -6.23
CA ILE A 350 7.41 10.04 -5.70
C ILE A 350 6.73 8.92 -6.48
N THR A 351 5.41 9.00 -6.68
CA THR A 351 4.65 7.96 -7.40
C THR A 351 5.16 7.80 -8.82
N SER A 352 5.30 8.90 -9.57
CA SER A 352 5.83 8.86 -10.94
C SER A 352 7.21 8.20 -11.01
N GLU A 353 8.10 8.59 -10.10
CA GLU A 353 9.48 8.10 -10.08
C GLU A 353 9.56 6.64 -9.62
N THR A 354 8.76 6.21 -8.64
CA THR A 354 8.68 4.81 -8.18
C THR A 354 8.25 3.87 -9.30
N PHE A 355 7.18 4.23 -10.03
CA PHE A 355 6.71 3.40 -11.14
C PHE A 355 7.69 3.42 -12.33
N THR A 356 8.34 4.55 -12.60
CA THR A 356 9.41 4.63 -13.60
C THR A 356 10.59 3.74 -13.23
N ALA A 357 11.03 3.78 -11.96
CA ALA A 357 12.11 2.98 -11.43
C ALA A 357 11.81 1.48 -11.54
N ALA A 358 10.60 1.06 -11.19
CA ALA A 358 10.18 -0.33 -11.35
C ALA A 358 10.16 -0.75 -12.83
N ALA A 359 9.54 0.04 -13.70
CA ALA A 359 9.33 -0.32 -15.10
C ALA A 359 10.63 -0.36 -15.92
N ARG A 360 11.55 0.59 -15.68
CA ARG A 360 12.82 0.70 -16.40
C ARG A 360 13.98 0.00 -15.69
N GLY A 361 13.98 0.00 -14.37
CA GLY A 361 15.08 -0.54 -13.56
C GLY A 361 14.94 -2.02 -13.22
N MET A 362 13.71 -2.54 -13.17
CA MET A 362 13.38 -3.87 -12.65
C MET A 362 12.43 -4.63 -13.58
N GLY A 363 12.67 -4.58 -14.90
CA GLY A 363 11.77 -5.13 -15.93
C GLY A 363 11.55 -6.65 -15.87
N THR A 364 12.34 -7.41 -15.11
CA THR A 364 12.08 -8.84 -14.79
C THR A 364 11.06 -9.02 -13.65
N HIS A 365 10.78 -7.96 -12.90
CA HIS A 365 10.01 -7.98 -11.65
C HIS A 365 8.82 -7.01 -11.67
N PHE A 366 8.75 -6.11 -12.66
CA PHE A 366 7.53 -5.40 -13.04
C PHE A 366 7.40 -5.37 -14.56
N GLN A 367 6.30 -5.95 -15.07
CA GLN A 367 6.02 -6.06 -16.49
C GLN A 367 4.59 -5.58 -16.76
N PRO A 368 4.40 -4.27 -17.01
CA PRO A 368 3.10 -3.77 -17.39
C PRO A 368 2.70 -4.29 -18.79
N LEU A 369 1.41 -4.57 -18.94
CA LEU A 369 0.79 -5.10 -20.16
C LEU A 369 -0.17 -4.05 -20.75
N PRO A 370 -0.19 -3.83 -22.08
CA PRO A 370 -1.09 -2.86 -22.71
C PRO A 370 -2.58 -3.10 -22.41
N ASN A 371 -2.95 -4.36 -22.14
CA ASN A 371 -4.30 -4.81 -21.91
C ASN A 371 -4.57 -5.19 -20.44
N ALA A 372 -3.86 -4.56 -19.52
CA ALA A 372 -4.14 -4.65 -18.11
C ALA A 372 -4.23 -3.25 -17.50
N PHE A 373 -4.94 -3.14 -16.39
CA PHE A 373 -4.87 -2.02 -15.47
C PHE A 373 -4.84 -2.57 -14.05
N GLU A 374 -4.39 -1.78 -13.08
CA GLU A 374 -4.39 -2.22 -11.68
C GLU A 374 -4.50 -1.01 -10.76
N VAL A 375 -5.27 -1.18 -9.68
CA VAL A 375 -5.36 -0.20 -8.59
C VAL A 375 -4.38 -0.60 -7.50
N PHE A 376 -3.52 0.34 -7.10
CA PHE A 376 -2.61 0.19 -5.96
C PHE A 376 -2.97 1.19 -4.87
N GLY A 377 -2.72 0.83 -3.61
CA GLY A 377 -2.71 1.72 -2.47
C GLY A 377 -1.29 2.02 -2.04
N LEU A 378 -0.86 3.28 -2.13
CA LEU A 378 0.45 3.73 -1.67
C LEU A 378 0.31 4.39 -0.32
N ASP A 379 1.16 3.98 0.62
CA ASP A 379 1.15 4.51 1.98
C ASP A 379 2.33 5.45 2.20
N PHE A 380 2.03 6.67 2.63
CA PHE A 380 3.01 7.72 2.90
C PHE A 380 2.96 8.18 4.35
N MET A 381 4.12 8.34 4.98
CA MET A 381 4.25 9.06 6.26
C MET A 381 4.67 10.50 6.00
N VAL A 382 4.22 11.45 6.81
CA VAL A 382 4.76 12.82 6.79
C VAL A 382 5.71 12.98 7.98
N GLY A 383 6.99 13.23 7.70
CA GLY A 383 8.01 13.55 8.70
C GLY A 383 8.23 15.06 8.82
N VAL A 384 8.73 15.49 9.97
CA VAL A 384 9.22 16.87 10.19
C VAL A 384 10.74 16.84 10.18
N GLU A 385 11.33 17.50 9.19
CA GLU A 385 12.78 17.54 9.00
C GLU A 385 13.44 18.53 9.99
N ALA A 386 14.76 18.45 10.12
CA ALA A 386 15.53 19.30 11.04
C ALA A 386 15.38 20.81 10.78
N ASP A 387 15.12 21.20 9.53
CA ASP A 387 14.85 22.59 9.13
C ASP A 387 13.37 23.00 9.29
N GLY A 388 12.54 22.12 9.85
CA GLY A 388 11.11 22.33 10.04
C GLY A 388 10.25 22.11 8.79
N SER A 389 10.86 21.71 7.66
CA SER A 389 10.11 21.36 6.46
C SER A 389 9.35 20.03 6.62
N LEU A 390 8.25 19.88 5.89
CA LEU A 390 7.46 18.65 5.88
C LEU A 390 7.85 17.78 4.69
N ARG A 391 8.06 16.50 4.95
CA ARG A 391 8.47 15.54 3.93
C ARG A 391 7.59 14.29 3.92
N ALA A 392 7.06 13.97 2.75
CA ALA A 392 6.38 12.71 2.49
C ALA A 392 7.41 11.59 2.28
N TRP A 393 7.23 10.48 2.98
CA TRP A 393 8.07 9.28 2.89
C TRP A 393 7.20 8.11 2.44
N LEU A 394 7.51 7.50 1.30
CA LEU A 394 6.84 6.28 0.83
C LEU A 394 7.21 5.11 1.75
N LEU A 395 6.19 4.45 2.29
CA LEU A 395 6.34 3.30 3.19
C LEU A 395 6.21 1.98 2.44
N GLU A 396 5.20 1.87 1.57
CA GLU A 396 4.87 0.65 0.85
C GLU A 396 3.90 0.89 -0.32
N VAL A 397 3.82 -0.08 -1.22
CA VAL A 397 2.87 -0.15 -2.33
C VAL A 397 2.06 -1.44 -2.17
N ASN A 398 0.74 -1.32 -2.06
CA ASN A 398 -0.17 -2.44 -1.85
C ASN A 398 -1.00 -2.69 -3.12
N ALA A 399 -0.87 -3.88 -3.72
CA ALA A 399 -1.82 -4.34 -4.73
C ALA A 399 -3.10 -4.85 -4.06
N PHE A 400 -4.23 -4.78 -4.77
CA PHE A 400 -5.54 -5.15 -4.23
C PHE A 400 -5.77 -4.55 -2.83
N PRO A 401 -5.62 -3.21 -2.67
CA PRO A 401 -5.64 -2.59 -1.36
C PRO A 401 -6.97 -2.85 -0.64
N ASP A 402 -6.92 -3.00 0.69
CA ASP A 402 -8.12 -3.19 1.51
C ASP A 402 -8.96 -1.91 1.54
N PHE A 403 -10.01 -1.89 0.72
CA PHE A 403 -10.95 -0.79 0.63
C PHE A 403 -11.88 -0.69 1.84
N GLY A 404 -12.08 -1.78 2.58
CA GLY A 404 -12.92 -1.83 3.77
C GLY A 404 -12.35 -1.02 4.95
N GLN A 405 -11.05 -0.68 4.93
CA GLN A 405 -10.43 0.23 5.92
C GLN A 405 -11.08 1.61 5.94
N THR A 406 -11.62 2.04 4.80
CA THR A 406 -12.29 3.33 4.61
C THR A 406 -13.54 3.48 5.50
N GLY A 407 -14.17 2.37 5.88
CA GLY A 407 -15.42 2.35 6.65
C GLY A 407 -16.64 2.79 5.83
N GLU A 408 -17.83 2.70 6.43
CA GLU A 408 -19.09 3.06 5.76
C GLU A 408 -19.20 4.57 5.48
N GLY A 409 -18.67 5.40 6.40
CA GLY A 409 -18.76 6.87 6.28
C GLY A 409 -18.02 7.45 5.07
N LEU A 410 -17.03 6.73 4.54
CA LEU A 410 -16.24 7.15 3.38
C LEU A 410 -16.46 6.21 2.18
N ARG A 411 -17.53 5.41 2.18
CA ARG A 411 -17.89 4.52 1.06
C ARG A 411 -18.02 5.24 -0.28
N GLY A 412 -18.42 6.51 -0.26
CA GLY A 412 -18.46 7.37 -1.45
C GLY A 412 -17.08 7.58 -2.10
N VAL A 413 -16.00 7.57 -1.32
CA VAL A 413 -14.61 7.71 -1.82
C VAL A 413 -14.27 6.51 -2.71
N VAL A 414 -14.55 5.30 -2.22
CA VAL A 414 -14.31 4.05 -2.94
C VAL A 414 -15.23 3.95 -4.15
N GLY A 415 -16.50 4.35 -4.02
CA GLY A 415 -17.42 4.43 -5.16
C GLY A 415 -16.91 5.35 -6.28
N GLY A 416 -16.43 6.54 -5.93
CA GLY A 416 -15.83 7.48 -6.88
C GLY A 416 -14.54 6.96 -7.52
N LEU A 417 -13.72 6.21 -6.76
CA LEU A 417 -12.54 5.53 -7.29
C LEU A 417 -12.95 4.49 -8.35
N MET A 418 -13.91 3.61 -8.03
CA MET A 418 -14.38 2.59 -8.97
C MET A 418 -14.98 3.22 -10.23
N GLY A 419 -15.76 4.29 -10.09
CA GLY A 419 -16.28 5.06 -11.22
C GLY A 419 -15.17 5.63 -12.11
N SER A 420 -14.15 6.22 -11.48
CA SER A 420 -12.98 6.75 -12.18
C SER A 420 -12.15 5.67 -12.88
N VAL A 421 -11.99 4.49 -12.27
CA VAL A 421 -11.31 3.34 -12.88
C VAL A 421 -12.07 2.83 -14.10
N VAL A 422 -13.39 2.69 -14.00
CA VAL A 422 -14.22 2.30 -15.14
C VAL A 422 -14.13 3.34 -16.26
N GLY A 423 -14.22 4.64 -15.94
CA GLY A 423 -14.10 5.70 -16.93
C GLY A 423 -12.74 5.71 -17.65
N VAL A 424 -11.65 5.70 -16.90
CA VAL A 424 -10.29 5.86 -17.44
C VAL A 424 -9.76 4.57 -18.08
N ALA A 425 -9.78 3.45 -17.35
CA ALA A 425 -9.14 2.22 -17.82
C ALA A 425 -10.06 1.39 -18.71
N VAL A 426 -11.28 1.09 -18.25
CA VAL A 426 -12.22 0.25 -19.01
C VAL A 426 -12.73 1.00 -20.24
N GLY A 427 -13.21 2.22 -20.03
CA GLY A 427 -13.70 3.07 -21.10
C GLY A 427 -12.62 3.41 -22.13
N GLY A 428 -11.41 3.75 -21.66
CA GLY A 428 -10.26 4.03 -22.52
C GLY A 428 -9.83 2.84 -23.38
N PHE A 429 -9.86 1.61 -22.85
CA PHE A 429 -9.46 0.41 -23.60
C PHE A 429 -10.50 0.02 -24.66
N PHE A 430 -11.79 0.02 -24.31
CA PHE A 430 -12.87 -0.39 -25.22
C PHE A 430 -13.41 0.74 -26.10
N GLY A 431 -12.95 1.98 -25.90
CA GLY A 431 -13.42 3.16 -26.64
C GLY A 431 -14.88 3.54 -26.32
N VAL A 432 -15.35 3.26 -25.10
CA VAL A 432 -16.73 3.51 -24.65
C VAL A 432 -16.75 4.36 -23.39
N GLY A 433 -17.86 5.06 -23.14
CA GLY A 433 -18.04 5.89 -21.93
C GLY A 433 -17.77 7.38 -22.15
N GLY A 434 -18.10 8.20 -21.14
CA GLY A 434 -17.88 9.65 -21.14
C GLY A 434 -16.53 10.06 -20.53
N GLU A 435 -16.25 11.38 -20.48
CA GLU A 435 -15.08 11.96 -19.77
C GLU A 435 -15.15 11.65 -18.26
N GLY A 436 -14.79 10.42 -17.88
CA GLY A 436 -14.62 9.99 -16.50
C GLY A 436 -13.16 10.19 -16.10
N GLY A 437 -12.93 10.86 -14.96
CA GLY A 437 -11.59 11.10 -14.45
C GLY A 437 -11.35 12.46 -13.80
N GLY A 438 -12.39 13.23 -13.45
CA GLY A 438 -12.21 14.56 -12.84
C GLY A 438 -11.29 14.57 -11.61
N ASP A 439 -11.34 13.49 -10.83
CA ASP A 439 -10.47 13.30 -9.66
C ASP A 439 -9.20 12.47 -9.95
N MET A 440 -8.98 12.00 -11.17
CA MET A 440 -7.78 11.26 -11.56
C MET A 440 -6.74 12.22 -12.13
N VAL A 441 -5.62 12.37 -11.42
CA VAL A 441 -4.51 13.22 -11.84
C VAL A 441 -3.45 12.35 -12.51
N GLU A 442 -3.28 12.47 -13.83
CA GLU A 442 -2.17 11.83 -14.54
C GLU A 442 -0.83 12.36 -14.01
N VAL A 443 0.06 11.43 -13.65
CA VAL A 443 1.42 11.75 -13.14
C VAL A 443 2.53 11.10 -13.96
N LEU A 444 2.21 10.10 -14.79
CA LEU A 444 3.16 9.42 -15.66
C LEU A 444 2.45 8.91 -16.92
N ASP A 445 3.01 9.17 -18.09
CA ASP A 445 2.71 8.48 -19.35
C ASP A 445 4.04 8.04 -19.96
N LEU A 446 4.33 6.74 -19.86
CA LEU A 446 5.63 6.16 -20.15
C LEU A 446 5.55 5.22 -21.36
N ASP A 447 6.22 5.58 -22.46
CA ASP A 447 6.37 4.68 -23.60
C ASP A 447 7.47 3.63 -23.30
N LEU A 448 7.04 2.39 -23.13
CA LEU A 448 7.91 1.23 -22.92
C LEU A 448 8.15 0.43 -24.21
N GLY A 449 7.69 0.91 -25.36
CA GLY A 449 7.76 0.20 -26.64
C GLY A 449 6.86 -1.04 -26.72
N ARG A 450 5.87 -1.14 -25.82
CA ARG A 450 4.89 -2.23 -25.75
C ARG A 450 3.55 -1.71 -26.28
N ARG A 451 3.12 -2.17 -27.45
CA ARG A 451 1.86 -1.78 -28.08
C ARG A 451 0.99 -3.00 -28.32
#